data_AF-A0A9W6Y6J7-F1
#
_entry.id   AF-A0A9W6Y6J7-F1
#
_cell.length_a   1.000
_cell.length_b   1.000
_cell.length_c   1.000
_cell.angle_alpha   90.00
_cell.angle_beta   90.00
_cell.angle_gamma   90.00
#
_symmetry.space_group_name_H-M   'P 1'
#
loop_
_entity.id
_entity.type
_entity.pdbx_description
1 polymer ?
#
loop_
_entity_poly.entity_id
_entity_poly.type
_entity_poly.pdbx_seq_one_letter_code
_entity_poly.pdbx_strand_id
1 'polypeptide(L)'
;MRFRLGSPITSPASSAPSAVASSFFKCAASPQVDRQPPAASSPADPRKMLARQAFKQLRSASFLATRGFAVLTADTVNPNIIKAEYAVRGALVLRSNEYEAQLARGDKSLPFDKVIPCNIGNPQVLEQEPIQFHRQVLALVNVPGLVDEPEVKKLFPPDAIERAKYYIDNIVGGTGAYGHSKGTNVVREEVARFMQRRDGHPADPEDIYLTDGASPAVQNSLLALIRDENDAILAPIPQYPLWRVP
;
A
#
# COMPACT_ATOMS: atom_id res chain seq x y z
N MET A 1 -42.07 0.93 28.40
CA MET A 1 -41.64 2.33 28.59
C MET A 1 -41.57 2.98 27.20
N ARG A 2 -42.50 3.90 26.90
CA ARG A 2 -42.66 4.55 25.59
C ARG A 2 -41.78 5.80 25.54
N PHE A 3 -40.87 5.91 24.57
CA PHE A 3 -40.21 7.17 24.23
C PHE A 3 -40.78 7.71 22.92
N ARG A 4 -41.20 8.99 22.96
CA ARG A 4 -41.84 9.73 21.87
C ARG A 4 -40.78 10.25 20.89
N LEU A 5 -41.12 10.14 19.61
CA LEU A 5 -40.46 10.76 18.46
C LEU A 5 -40.68 12.29 18.48
N GLY A 6 -39.62 13.06 18.19
CA GLY A 6 -39.69 14.47 17.79
C GLY A 6 -39.15 14.61 16.37
N SER A 7 -39.99 15.07 15.45
CA SER A 7 -39.66 15.37 14.05
C SER A 7 -39.36 16.88 13.88
N PRO A 8 -39.05 17.40 12.67
CA PRO A 8 -37.78 18.09 12.41
C PRO A 8 -37.97 19.60 12.14
N ILE A 9 -36.87 20.35 12.19
CA ILE A 9 -36.84 21.76 11.76
C ILE A 9 -36.54 21.81 10.25
N THR A 10 -37.45 22.44 9.51
CA THR A 10 -37.37 22.71 8.06
C THR A 10 -36.99 24.16 7.77
N SER A 11 -36.15 24.40 6.75
CA SER A 11 -36.26 25.43 5.67
C SER A 11 -34.86 25.87 5.16
N PRO A 12 -34.72 26.45 3.95
CA PRO A 12 -34.98 25.85 2.65
C PRO A 12 -33.78 25.99 1.68
N ALA A 13 -33.89 25.35 0.52
CA ALA A 13 -32.95 25.37 -0.59
C ALA A 13 -32.82 26.74 -1.29
N SER A 14 -31.64 27.02 -1.85
CA SER A 14 -31.39 28.05 -2.86
C SER A 14 -30.30 27.56 -3.83
N SER A 15 -30.45 27.91 -5.10
CA SER A 15 -29.95 27.24 -6.30
C SER A 15 -28.86 28.00 -7.06
N ALA A 16 -27.87 27.23 -7.55
CA ALA A 16 -27.13 27.38 -8.82
C ALA A 16 -26.06 28.53 -8.95
N PRO A 17 -25.22 28.54 -10.02
CA PRO A 17 -23.82 28.10 -9.97
C PRO A 17 -22.82 29.22 -10.29
N SER A 18 -21.54 29.08 -9.89
CA SER A 18 -20.47 30.00 -10.31
C SER A 18 -19.22 29.27 -10.75
N ALA A 19 -18.62 29.83 -11.79
CA ALA A 19 -17.73 29.21 -12.75
C ALA A 19 -16.28 28.98 -12.26
N VAL A 20 -15.67 27.98 -12.89
CA VAL A 20 -14.25 27.63 -12.83
C VAL A 20 -13.42 28.78 -13.43
N ALA A 21 -12.49 29.33 -12.64
CA ALA A 21 -11.45 30.24 -13.13
C ALA A 21 -10.07 29.70 -12.75
N SER A 22 -9.43 29.05 -13.72
CA SER A 22 -8.04 28.61 -13.71
C SER A 22 -7.08 29.81 -13.66
N SER A 23 -6.34 29.95 -12.56
CA SER A 23 -5.28 30.96 -12.41
C SER A 23 -3.91 30.32 -12.63
N PHE A 24 -3.33 30.58 -13.79
CA PHE A 24 -1.94 30.29 -14.15
C PHE A 24 -1.01 31.28 -13.44
N PHE A 25 -0.13 30.78 -12.56
CA PHE A 25 0.98 31.56 -11.99
C PHE A 25 2.09 31.71 -13.04
N LYS A 26 2.39 32.95 -13.44
CA LYS A 26 3.50 33.32 -14.32
C LYS A 26 4.65 33.84 -13.47
N CYS A 27 5.80 33.16 -13.56
CA CYS A 27 7.04 33.45 -12.86
C CYS A 27 7.66 34.79 -13.34
N ALA A 28 8.01 35.69 -12.41
CA ALA A 28 8.62 36.99 -12.71
C ALA A 28 10.16 36.88 -12.67
N ALA A 29 10.80 37.38 -13.74
CA ALA A 29 12.24 37.41 -13.94
C ALA A 29 12.92 38.57 -13.19
N SER A 30 14.14 38.34 -12.72
CA SER A 30 15.02 39.32 -12.03
C SER A 30 15.57 40.39 -12.99
N PRO A 31 15.82 41.64 -12.53
CA PRO A 31 16.49 42.65 -13.34
C PRO A 31 18.03 42.58 -13.25
N GLN A 32 18.67 42.93 -14.37
CA GLN A 32 20.11 43.03 -14.61
C GLN A 32 20.71 44.33 -14.01
N VAL A 33 21.84 44.24 -13.29
CA VAL A 33 23.23 44.64 -13.67
C VAL A 33 23.46 46.14 -13.85
N ASP A 34 24.40 46.70 -13.06
CA ASP A 34 25.26 47.81 -13.47
C ASP A 34 26.74 47.40 -13.39
N ARG A 35 27.47 47.61 -14.49
CA ARG A 35 28.90 47.31 -14.66
C ARG A 35 29.72 48.60 -14.62
N GLN A 36 30.81 48.61 -13.85
CA GLN A 36 31.89 49.61 -13.97
C GLN A 36 33.04 49.11 -14.89
N PRO A 37 33.78 50.01 -15.56
CA PRO A 37 34.79 49.69 -16.56
C PRO A 37 36.17 49.34 -15.96
N PRO A 38 37.12 48.77 -16.74
CA PRO A 38 38.29 48.07 -16.23
C PRO A 38 39.50 49.00 -16.02
N ALA A 39 40.32 48.69 -15.01
CA ALA A 39 41.65 49.28 -14.82
C ALA A 39 42.76 48.24 -15.06
N ALA A 40 43.94 48.76 -15.40
CA ALA A 40 45.01 48.16 -16.18
C ALA A 40 45.79 46.98 -15.56
N SER A 41 46.47 46.28 -16.47
CA SER A 41 47.34 45.11 -16.32
C SER A 41 48.55 45.27 -15.38
N SER A 42 48.83 44.22 -14.61
CA SER A 42 50.08 43.99 -13.86
C SER A 42 50.61 42.57 -14.17
N PRO A 43 51.93 42.30 -14.13
CA PRO A 43 52.55 41.18 -14.84
C PRO A 43 52.26 39.81 -14.22
N ALA A 44 52.31 38.78 -15.05
CA ALA A 44 51.89 37.42 -14.74
C ALA A 44 52.75 36.76 -13.66
N ASP A 45 52.09 36.28 -12.61
CA ASP A 45 52.66 35.43 -11.55
C ASP A 45 52.97 34.02 -12.09
N PRO A 46 54.23 33.54 -12.01
CA PRO A 46 54.65 32.22 -12.48
C PRO A 46 53.89 31.05 -11.81
N ARG A 47 53.30 31.25 -10.63
CA ARG A 47 52.51 30.22 -9.92
C ARG A 47 51.14 29.97 -10.56
N LYS A 48 50.63 30.90 -11.38
CA LYS A 48 49.35 30.76 -12.10
C LYS A 48 49.48 30.00 -13.43
N MET A 49 50.70 29.77 -13.94
CA MET A 49 50.92 28.93 -15.13
C MET A 49 50.89 27.43 -14.82
N LEU A 50 51.41 27.00 -13.65
CA LEU A 50 51.34 25.58 -13.24
C LEU A 50 49.91 25.10 -12.99
N ALA A 51 49.06 25.95 -12.42
CA ALA A 51 47.64 25.63 -12.20
C ALA A 51 46.83 25.52 -13.50
N ARG A 52 47.23 26.23 -14.56
CA ARG A 52 46.58 26.17 -15.89
C ARG A 52 47.03 24.96 -16.73
N GLN A 53 48.23 24.43 -16.49
CA GLN A 53 48.69 23.18 -17.11
C GLN A 53 48.12 21.94 -16.40
N ALA A 54 47.97 21.96 -15.07
CA ALA A 54 47.30 20.88 -14.33
C ALA A 54 45.82 20.74 -14.70
N PHE A 55 45.11 21.85 -14.96
CA PHE A 55 43.72 21.81 -15.43
C PHE A 55 43.55 21.48 -16.91
N LYS A 56 44.62 21.53 -17.72
CA LYS A 56 44.60 21.07 -19.12
C LYS A 56 44.91 19.58 -19.27
N GLN A 57 45.55 18.96 -18.30
CA GLN A 57 45.84 17.51 -18.31
C GLN A 57 44.70 16.63 -17.78
N LEU A 58 43.69 17.19 -17.11
CA LEU A 58 42.50 16.42 -16.68
C LEU A 58 41.34 16.41 -17.70
N ARG A 59 41.56 16.92 -18.92
CA ARG A 59 40.53 16.96 -19.99
C ARG A 59 40.80 16.00 -21.16
N SER A 60 41.67 15.01 -20.96
CA SER A 60 41.94 13.96 -21.94
C SER A 60 41.73 12.57 -21.36
N ALA A 61 40.54 12.37 -20.80
CA ALA A 61 39.95 11.05 -20.66
C ALA A 61 38.44 11.20 -20.86
N SER A 62 38.05 11.53 -22.10
CA SER A 62 36.73 11.11 -22.56
C SER A 62 36.75 9.59 -22.65
N PHE A 63 36.55 8.93 -21.50
CA PHE A 63 35.86 7.66 -21.53
C PHE A 63 34.48 8.00 -22.09
N LEU A 64 34.33 7.81 -23.40
CA LEU A 64 33.05 7.39 -23.96
C LEU A 64 32.76 6.04 -23.32
N ALA A 65 32.38 6.06 -22.03
CA ALA A 65 31.56 5.02 -21.49
C ALA A 65 30.27 5.15 -22.29
N THR A 66 30.16 4.32 -23.32
CA THR A 66 28.88 3.88 -23.82
C THR A 66 28.08 3.59 -22.56
N ARG A 67 27.14 4.45 -22.19
CA ARG A 67 26.14 4.11 -21.19
C ARG A 67 25.30 3.02 -21.84
N GLY A 68 25.86 1.81 -21.91
CA GLY A 68 25.08 0.61 -22.06
C GLY A 68 24.03 0.68 -20.97
N PHE A 69 22.77 0.52 -21.34
CA PHE A 69 21.70 0.46 -20.38
C PHE A 69 22.13 -0.50 -19.28
N ALA A 70 22.16 -0.04 -18.03
CA ALA A 70 22.47 -0.92 -16.91
C ALA A 70 21.43 -2.04 -16.95
N VAL A 71 21.87 -3.24 -17.32
CA VAL A 71 21.01 -4.41 -17.37
C VAL A 71 20.85 -4.88 -15.94
N LEU A 72 19.60 -5.05 -15.51
CA LEU A 72 19.31 -5.65 -14.20
C LEU A 72 19.76 -7.12 -14.22
N THR A 73 20.81 -7.43 -13.47
CA THR A 73 21.32 -8.78 -13.21
C THR A 73 21.25 -9.11 -11.72
N ALA A 74 21.39 -10.40 -11.37
CA ALA A 74 21.47 -10.84 -9.98
C ALA A 74 22.60 -10.14 -9.20
N ASP A 75 23.71 -9.80 -9.85
CA ASP A 75 24.83 -9.10 -9.19
C ASP A 75 24.56 -7.60 -8.96
N THR A 76 23.58 -7.03 -9.65
CA THR A 76 23.26 -5.59 -9.60
C THR A 76 21.99 -5.27 -8.81
N VAL A 77 21.22 -6.28 -8.40
CA VAL A 77 20.02 -6.08 -7.58
C VAL A 77 20.41 -5.90 -6.11
N ASN A 78 19.52 -5.31 -5.31
CA ASN A 78 19.75 -5.13 -3.87
C ASN A 78 20.11 -6.48 -3.21
N PRO A 79 21.28 -6.62 -2.55
CA PRO A 79 21.72 -7.88 -1.97
C PRO A 79 20.77 -8.42 -0.90
N ASN A 80 19.96 -7.56 -0.25
CA ASN A 80 18.95 -8.00 0.71
C ASN A 80 17.82 -8.79 0.05
N ILE A 81 17.54 -8.56 -1.24
CA ILE A 81 16.57 -9.36 -2.01
C ILE A 81 17.13 -10.76 -2.27
N ILE A 82 18.44 -10.88 -2.50
CA ILE A 82 19.11 -12.16 -2.75
C ILE A 82 19.17 -13.00 -1.47
N LYS A 83 19.41 -12.36 -0.31
CA LYS A 83 19.46 -13.00 1.00
C LYS A 83 18.08 -13.37 1.56
N ALA A 84 17.01 -12.73 1.09
CA ALA A 84 15.68 -12.96 1.61
C ALA A 84 15.17 -14.37 1.26
N GLU A 85 14.87 -15.16 2.29
CA GLU A 85 14.29 -16.50 2.14
C GLU A 85 12.81 -16.51 2.55
N TYR A 86 11.92 -16.80 1.60
CA TYR A 86 10.49 -16.95 1.87
C TYR A 86 10.03 -18.39 1.58
N ALA A 87 10.21 -19.27 2.57
CA ALA A 87 10.04 -20.72 2.43
C ALA A 87 8.60 -21.19 2.13
N VAL A 88 7.58 -20.34 2.31
CA VAL A 88 6.15 -20.71 2.11
C VAL A 88 5.84 -21.07 0.64
N ARG A 89 6.68 -20.62 -0.31
CA ARG A 89 6.56 -20.91 -1.75
C ARG A 89 7.86 -21.48 -2.35
N GLY A 90 8.55 -22.32 -1.59
CA GLY A 90 9.82 -22.93 -2.00
C GLY A 90 9.69 -24.12 -2.97
N ALA A 91 10.76 -24.91 -3.09
CA ALA A 91 10.88 -26.02 -4.03
C ALA A 91 9.75 -27.06 -3.95
N LEU A 92 9.22 -27.33 -2.75
CA LEU A 92 8.08 -28.23 -2.57
C LEU A 92 6.82 -27.75 -3.30
N VAL A 93 6.56 -26.44 -3.30
CA VAL A 93 5.41 -25.86 -4.00
C VAL A 93 5.61 -25.94 -5.51
N LEU A 94 6.82 -25.68 -6.00
CA LEU A 94 7.13 -25.83 -7.43
C LEU A 94 6.89 -27.28 -7.88
N ARG A 95 7.38 -28.24 -7.11
CA ARG A 95 7.19 -29.67 -7.39
C ARG A 95 5.71 -30.09 -7.30
N SER A 96 4.98 -29.55 -6.33
CA SER A 96 3.52 -29.71 -6.20
C SER A 96 2.80 -29.28 -7.49
N ASN A 97 3.14 -28.10 -8.02
CA ASN A 97 2.55 -27.57 -9.26
C ASN A 97 2.88 -28.45 -10.48
N GLU A 98 4.10 -29.00 -10.56
CA GLU A 98 4.47 -29.94 -11.62
C GLU A 98 3.62 -31.21 -11.59
N TYR A 99 3.34 -31.74 -10.39
CA TYR A 99 2.48 -32.91 -10.23
C TYR A 99 1.02 -32.60 -10.58
N GLU A 100 0.49 -31.45 -10.16
CA GLU A 100 -0.84 -31.00 -10.59
C GLU A 100 -0.95 -30.92 -12.11
N ALA A 101 0.07 -30.38 -12.79
CA ALA A 101 0.11 -30.31 -14.25
C ALA A 101 0.26 -31.67 -14.93
N GLN A 102 0.93 -32.64 -14.31
CA GLN A 102 0.99 -34.03 -14.79
C GLN A 102 -0.38 -34.71 -14.68
N LEU A 103 -1.01 -34.63 -13.52
CA LEU A 103 -2.34 -35.19 -13.27
C LEU A 103 -3.39 -34.58 -14.21
N ALA A 104 -3.33 -33.26 -14.45
CA ALA A 104 -4.24 -32.57 -15.38
C ALA A 104 -4.09 -33.04 -16.84
N ARG A 105 -2.93 -33.59 -17.23
CA ARG A 105 -2.69 -34.20 -18.54
C ARG A 105 -3.12 -35.67 -18.62
N GLY A 106 -3.70 -36.21 -17.55
CA GLY A 106 -4.16 -37.59 -17.47
C GLY A 106 -3.05 -38.61 -17.19
N ASP A 107 -1.90 -38.16 -16.67
CA ASP A 107 -0.83 -39.04 -16.25
C ASP A 107 -1.28 -39.92 -15.07
N LYS A 108 -1.12 -41.24 -15.20
CA LYS A 108 -1.47 -42.25 -14.18
C LYS A 108 -0.24 -42.91 -13.56
N SER A 109 0.96 -42.41 -13.84
CA SER A 109 2.21 -42.94 -13.30
C SER A 109 2.46 -42.55 -11.84
N LEU A 110 1.81 -41.49 -11.36
CA LEU A 110 1.92 -41.04 -9.98
C LEU A 110 1.10 -41.95 -9.04
N PRO A 111 1.58 -42.23 -7.81
CA PRO A 111 0.88 -43.10 -6.85
C PRO A 111 -0.33 -42.43 -6.16
N PHE A 112 -0.80 -41.30 -6.70
CA PHE A 112 -1.91 -40.50 -6.20
C PHE A 112 -2.61 -39.81 -7.37
N ASP A 113 -3.86 -39.40 -7.17
CA ASP A 113 -4.75 -38.81 -8.17
C ASP A 113 -4.99 -37.31 -7.96
N LYS A 114 -4.66 -36.79 -6.78
CA LYS A 114 -4.84 -35.38 -6.40
C LYS A 114 -3.68 -34.89 -5.53
N VAL A 115 -3.33 -33.63 -5.70
CA VAL A 115 -2.46 -32.90 -4.77
C VAL A 115 -3.32 -32.05 -3.84
N ILE A 116 -3.06 -32.11 -2.54
CA ILE A 116 -3.79 -31.34 -1.53
C ILE A 116 -2.80 -30.37 -0.86
N PRO A 117 -2.97 -29.05 -1.00
CA PRO A 117 -2.05 -28.07 -0.44
C PRO A 117 -2.24 -27.94 1.07
N CYS A 118 -1.45 -28.69 1.84
CA CYS A 118 -1.40 -28.59 3.31
C CYS A 118 -0.32 -27.63 3.83
N ASN A 119 0.29 -26.83 2.95
CA ASN A 119 1.43 -25.97 3.25
C ASN A 119 1.06 -24.51 3.55
N ILE A 120 -0.16 -24.08 3.21
CA ILE A 120 -0.63 -22.69 3.39
C ILE A 120 -1.99 -22.73 4.10
N GLY A 121 -2.13 -21.91 5.14
CA GLY A 121 -3.43 -21.63 5.76
C GLY A 121 -4.32 -20.81 4.84
N ASN A 122 -4.89 -21.45 3.81
CA ASN A 122 -5.83 -20.85 2.87
C ASN A 122 -7.17 -21.61 2.94
N PRO A 123 -8.00 -21.37 3.96
CA PRO A 123 -9.10 -22.26 4.29
C PRO A 123 -10.19 -22.35 3.21
N GLN A 124 -10.43 -21.26 2.47
CA GLN A 124 -11.46 -21.26 1.41
C GLN A 124 -11.06 -22.13 0.20
N VAL A 125 -9.76 -22.34 -0.04
CA VAL A 125 -9.30 -23.33 -1.05
C VAL A 125 -9.55 -24.76 -0.57
N LEU A 126 -9.58 -24.96 0.75
CA LEU A 126 -9.92 -26.23 1.40
C LEU A 126 -11.42 -26.28 1.77
N GLU A 127 -12.26 -25.65 0.97
CA GLU A 127 -13.73 -25.74 1.05
C GLU A 127 -14.36 -25.15 2.31
N GLN A 128 -13.64 -24.33 3.09
CA GLN A 128 -14.28 -23.55 4.16
C GLN A 128 -15.30 -22.57 3.54
N GLU A 129 -16.57 -22.74 3.89
CA GLU A 129 -17.63 -21.84 3.43
C GLU A 129 -17.38 -20.40 3.90
N PRO A 130 -17.54 -19.40 3.01
CA PRO A 130 -17.45 -18.02 3.42
C PRO A 130 -18.59 -17.65 4.37
N ILE A 131 -18.28 -16.85 5.39
CA ILE A 131 -19.31 -16.28 6.27
C ILE A 131 -20.25 -15.40 5.43
N GLN A 132 -21.52 -15.81 5.37
CA GLN A 132 -22.50 -15.24 4.45
C GLN A 132 -22.78 -13.76 4.71
N PHE A 133 -22.90 -13.36 5.98
CA PHE A 133 -23.16 -11.98 6.37
C PHE A 133 -22.13 -11.00 5.77
N HIS A 134 -20.85 -11.35 5.80
CA HIS A 134 -19.79 -10.50 5.23
C HIS A 134 -19.93 -10.38 3.71
N ARG A 135 -20.22 -11.48 3.02
CA ARG A 135 -20.43 -11.48 1.56
C ARG A 135 -21.63 -10.63 1.16
N GLN A 136 -22.71 -10.71 1.92
CA GLN A 136 -23.94 -9.94 1.72
C GLN A 136 -23.69 -8.43 1.86
N VAL A 137 -23.07 -8.01 2.96
CA VAL A 137 -22.73 -6.59 3.18
C VAL A 137 -21.79 -6.08 2.08
N LEU A 138 -20.74 -6.84 1.75
CA LEU A 138 -19.79 -6.46 0.70
C LEU A 138 -20.45 -6.33 -0.68
N ALA A 139 -21.39 -7.20 -1.01
CA ALA A 139 -22.15 -7.10 -2.26
C ALA A 139 -22.98 -5.81 -2.32
N LEU A 140 -23.68 -5.49 -1.23
CA LEU A 140 -24.54 -4.31 -1.15
C LEU A 140 -23.75 -2.99 -1.18
N VAL A 141 -22.60 -2.90 -0.50
CA VAL A 141 -21.77 -1.68 -0.54
C VAL A 141 -21.08 -1.46 -1.89
N ASN A 142 -20.85 -2.52 -2.67
CA ASN A 142 -20.27 -2.43 -4.01
C ASN A 142 -21.30 -2.14 -5.10
N VAL A 143 -22.60 -2.34 -4.82
CA VAL A 143 -23.71 -1.98 -5.70
C VAL A 143 -24.72 -1.15 -4.89
N PRO A 144 -24.35 0.09 -4.50
CA PRO A 144 -25.10 0.86 -3.50
C PRO A 144 -26.54 1.14 -3.91
N GLY A 145 -26.84 1.27 -5.21
CA GLY A 145 -28.23 1.46 -5.69
C GLY A 145 -29.17 0.32 -5.32
N LEU A 146 -28.66 -0.87 -5.00
CA LEU A 146 -29.48 -2.02 -4.63
C LEU A 146 -30.10 -1.89 -3.23
N VAL A 147 -29.52 -1.11 -2.32
CA VAL A 147 -29.98 -1.03 -0.92
C VAL A 147 -31.33 -0.34 -0.74
N ASP A 148 -31.76 0.42 -1.75
CA ASP A 148 -33.02 1.17 -1.75
C ASP A 148 -34.14 0.48 -2.53
N GLU A 149 -33.81 -0.56 -3.29
CA GLU A 149 -34.78 -1.34 -4.05
C GLU A 149 -35.68 -2.17 -3.12
N PRO A 150 -37.02 -2.15 -3.27
CA PRO A 150 -37.93 -2.94 -2.43
C PRO A 150 -37.62 -4.44 -2.44
N GLU A 151 -37.12 -4.94 -3.57
CA GLU A 151 -36.77 -6.35 -3.78
C GLU A 151 -35.56 -6.81 -2.96
N VAL A 152 -34.69 -5.89 -2.50
CA VAL A 152 -33.49 -6.24 -1.72
C VAL A 152 -33.86 -6.96 -0.42
N LYS A 153 -35.01 -6.63 0.17
CA LYS A 153 -35.53 -7.24 1.40
C LYS A 153 -35.91 -8.71 1.23
N LYS A 154 -36.11 -9.16 -0.01
CA LYS A 154 -36.39 -10.58 -0.32
C LYS A 154 -35.10 -11.39 -0.49
N LEU A 155 -33.99 -10.72 -0.80
CA LEU A 155 -32.71 -11.36 -1.13
C LEU A 155 -31.69 -11.30 0.01
N PHE A 156 -31.76 -10.26 0.85
CA PHE A 156 -30.80 -10.00 1.91
C PHE A 156 -31.50 -9.85 3.27
N PRO A 157 -30.87 -10.32 4.36
CA PRO A 157 -31.41 -10.14 5.69
C PRO A 157 -31.34 -8.66 6.11
N PRO A 158 -32.25 -8.23 7.00
CA PRO A 158 -32.42 -6.81 7.34
C PRO A 158 -31.16 -6.19 7.98
N ASP A 159 -30.42 -6.96 8.77
CA ASP A 159 -29.18 -6.55 9.43
C ASP A 159 -28.03 -6.33 8.43
N ALA A 160 -27.93 -7.13 7.36
CA ALA A 160 -26.96 -6.92 6.30
C ALA A 160 -27.27 -5.64 5.50
N ILE A 161 -28.56 -5.38 5.23
CA ILE A 161 -29.01 -4.15 4.56
C ILE A 161 -28.70 -2.93 5.44
N GLU A 162 -29.06 -2.97 6.72
CA GLU A 162 -28.77 -1.91 7.68
C GLU A 162 -27.27 -1.62 7.77
N ARG A 163 -26.46 -2.69 7.87
CA ARG A 163 -24.99 -2.56 7.90
C ARG A 163 -24.44 -1.93 6.62
N ALA A 164 -24.95 -2.34 5.46
CA ALA A 164 -24.50 -1.79 4.18
C ALA A 164 -24.86 -0.30 4.06
N LYS A 165 -26.08 0.10 4.43
CA LYS A 165 -26.48 1.52 4.46
C LYS A 165 -25.60 2.34 5.39
N TYR A 166 -25.33 1.82 6.59
CA TYR A 166 -24.42 2.47 7.53
C TYR A 166 -23.05 2.76 6.90
N TYR A 167 -22.46 1.81 6.17
CA TYR A 167 -21.19 2.08 5.47
C TYR A 167 -21.35 3.06 4.31
N ILE A 168 -22.38 2.94 3.49
CA ILE A 168 -22.63 3.86 2.37
C ILE A 168 -22.75 5.31 2.86
N ASP A 169 -23.44 5.53 3.98
CA ASP A 169 -23.67 6.86 4.55
C ASP A 169 -22.43 7.46 5.23
N ASN A 170 -21.50 6.62 5.70
CA ASN A 170 -20.35 7.04 6.51
C ASN A 170 -19.00 6.93 5.78
N ILE A 171 -18.95 6.38 4.57
CA ILE A 171 -17.75 6.33 3.73
C ILE A 171 -17.82 7.44 2.69
N VAL A 172 -17.12 8.54 2.96
CA VAL A 172 -17.03 9.70 2.04
C VAL A 172 -16.44 9.26 0.70
N GLY A 173 -17.16 9.52 -0.39
CA GLY A 173 -16.76 9.11 -1.75
C GLY A 173 -17.06 7.65 -2.09
N GLY A 174 -17.72 6.92 -1.19
CA GLY A 174 -18.05 5.50 -1.37
C GLY A 174 -16.83 4.58 -1.29
N THR A 175 -17.05 3.28 -1.55
CA THR A 175 -16.01 2.24 -1.41
C THR A 175 -14.91 2.28 -2.48
N GLY A 176 -15.07 3.10 -3.52
CA GLY A 176 -14.11 3.22 -4.62
C GLY A 176 -13.14 4.41 -4.52
N ALA A 177 -13.38 5.36 -3.60
CA ALA A 177 -12.52 6.52 -3.43
C ALA A 177 -11.34 6.23 -2.50
N TYR A 178 -10.28 7.04 -2.59
CA TYR A 178 -9.23 7.03 -1.59
C TYR A 178 -9.78 7.46 -0.22
N GLY A 179 -9.44 6.68 0.81
CA GLY A 179 -9.74 7.02 2.20
C GLY A 179 -8.62 7.82 2.87
N HIS A 180 -8.79 8.06 4.17
CA HIS A 180 -7.71 8.56 5.03
C HIS A 180 -6.53 7.58 5.02
N SER A 181 -5.30 8.06 5.20
CA SER A 181 -4.08 7.23 5.16
C SER A 181 -4.01 6.15 6.25
N LYS A 182 -4.73 6.35 7.37
CA LYS A 182 -4.93 5.34 8.43
C LYS A 182 -6.02 4.32 8.11
N GLY A 183 -6.75 4.51 7.01
CA GLY A 183 -7.98 3.81 6.70
C GLY A 183 -9.23 4.59 7.09
N THR A 184 -10.36 4.15 6.55
CA THR A 184 -11.68 4.75 6.71
C THR A 184 -12.06 4.90 8.19
N ASN A 185 -12.46 6.12 8.60
CA ASN A 185 -12.75 6.45 9.99
C ASN A 185 -13.81 5.54 10.63
N VAL A 186 -14.95 5.33 9.94
CA VAL A 186 -16.04 4.48 10.46
C VAL A 186 -15.57 3.05 10.79
N VAL A 187 -14.64 2.51 10.00
CA VAL A 187 -14.09 1.17 10.24
C VAL A 187 -13.11 1.19 11.42
N ARG A 188 -12.27 2.22 11.55
CA ARG A 188 -11.38 2.38 12.71
C ARG A 188 -12.17 2.49 14.02
N GLU A 189 -13.27 3.23 14.04
CA GLU A 189 -14.19 3.30 15.19
C GLU A 189 -14.81 1.95 15.55
N GLU A 190 -15.18 1.15 14.55
CA GLU A 190 -15.68 -0.21 14.79
C GLU A 190 -14.61 -1.15 15.35
N VAL A 191 -13.37 -1.07 14.85
CA VAL A 191 -12.24 -1.84 15.38
C VAL A 191 -11.94 -1.44 16.84
N ALA A 192 -11.91 -0.14 17.14
CA ALA A 192 -11.74 0.36 18.50
C ALA A 192 -12.83 -0.18 19.45
N ARG A 193 -14.10 -0.08 19.03
CA ARG A 193 -15.23 -0.64 19.79
C ARG A 193 -15.13 -2.16 19.96
N PHE A 194 -14.62 -2.88 18.95
CA PHE A 194 -14.39 -4.32 19.05
C PHE A 194 -13.32 -4.65 20.09
N MET A 195 -12.16 -3.98 20.03
CA MET A 195 -11.07 -4.16 20.99
C MET A 195 -11.55 -3.85 22.41
N GLN A 196 -12.28 -2.76 22.60
CA GLN A 196 -12.84 -2.40 23.90
C GLN A 196 -13.80 -3.44 24.46
N ARG A 197 -14.67 -4.03 23.62
CA ARG A 197 -15.56 -5.12 24.06
C ARG A 197 -14.80 -6.40 24.38
N ARG A 198 -13.74 -6.71 23.65
CA ARG A 198 -12.92 -7.92 23.85
C ARG A 198 -12.08 -7.82 25.13
N ASP A 199 -11.48 -6.65 25.36
CA ASP A 199 -10.43 -6.46 26.37
C ASP A 199 -10.93 -5.75 27.64
N GLY A 200 -12.10 -5.10 27.59
CA GLY A 200 -12.65 -4.33 28.72
C GLY A 200 -11.95 -2.97 28.95
N HIS A 201 -11.08 -2.56 28.03
CA HIS A 201 -10.31 -1.30 28.11
C HIS A 201 -10.62 -0.39 26.93
N PRO A 202 -10.65 0.94 27.11
CA PRO A 202 -10.88 1.87 26.00
C PRO A 202 -9.80 1.71 24.93
N ALA A 203 -10.20 1.83 23.66
CA ALA A 203 -9.30 1.87 22.51
C ALA A 203 -9.59 3.14 21.72
N ASP A 204 -8.54 3.84 21.28
CA ASP A 204 -8.65 5.06 20.48
C ASP A 204 -8.58 4.72 18.98
N PRO A 205 -9.58 5.11 18.16
CA PRO A 205 -9.53 4.97 16.70
C PRO A 205 -8.30 5.64 16.05
N GLU A 206 -7.69 6.63 16.70
CA GLU A 206 -6.49 7.30 16.19
C GLU A 206 -5.20 6.49 16.32
N ASP A 207 -5.19 5.46 17.17
CA ASP A 207 -4.09 4.51 17.31
C ASP A 207 -4.21 3.32 16.32
N ILE A 208 -5.25 3.31 15.48
CA ILE A 208 -5.58 2.21 14.58
C ILE A 208 -5.20 2.54 13.14
N TYR A 209 -4.42 1.66 12.53
CA TYR A 209 -4.02 1.71 11.12
C TYR A 209 -4.58 0.48 10.41
N LEU A 210 -5.44 0.69 9.42
CA LEU A 210 -5.91 -0.38 8.53
C LEU A 210 -4.87 -0.63 7.44
N THR A 211 -4.54 -1.89 7.21
CA THR A 211 -3.55 -2.34 6.22
C THR A 211 -4.10 -3.49 5.39
N ASP A 212 -3.49 -3.73 4.23
CA ASP A 212 -3.84 -4.84 3.33
C ASP A 212 -3.35 -6.19 3.90
N GLY A 213 -4.05 -6.63 4.95
CA GLY A 213 -3.62 -7.75 5.80
C GLY A 213 -2.55 -7.35 6.81
N ALA A 214 -2.07 -8.32 7.59
CA ALA A 214 -1.09 -8.07 8.64
C ALA A 214 0.35 -7.90 8.11
N SER A 215 0.68 -8.46 6.93
CA SER A 215 2.05 -8.45 6.41
C SER A 215 2.62 -7.04 6.17
N PRO A 216 1.89 -6.09 5.54
CA PRO A 216 2.38 -4.72 5.41
C PRO A 216 2.55 -4.01 6.75
N ALA A 217 1.69 -4.29 7.74
CA ALA A 217 1.84 -3.72 9.08
C ALA A 217 3.16 -4.14 9.72
N VAL A 218 3.47 -5.45 9.67
CA VAL A 218 4.76 -5.98 10.16
C VAL A 218 5.93 -5.33 9.42
N GLN A 219 5.90 -5.31 8.08
CA GLN A 219 6.97 -4.70 7.28
C GLN A 219 7.19 -3.22 7.65
N ASN A 220 6.12 -2.44 7.76
CA ASN A 220 6.21 -1.02 8.10
C ASN A 220 6.75 -0.81 9.53
N SER A 221 6.33 -1.63 10.49
CA SER A 221 6.86 -1.58 11.86
C SER A 221 8.36 -1.90 11.88
N LEU A 222 8.80 -2.93 11.15
CA LEU A 222 10.21 -3.31 11.09
C LEU A 222 11.06 -2.21 10.42
N LEU A 223 10.60 -1.66 9.30
CA LEU A 223 11.28 -0.57 8.60
C LEU A 223 11.35 0.72 9.43
N ALA A 224 10.36 0.97 10.28
CA ALA A 224 10.35 2.15 11.16
C ALA A 224 11.27 1.99 12.38
N LEU A 225 11.51 0.76 12.85
CA LEU A 225 12.25 0.47 14.08
C LEU A 225 13.73 0.12 13.86
N ILE A 226 14.07 -0.56 12.76
CA ILE A 226 15.45 -0.97 12.46
C ILE A 226 16.18 0.19 11.79
N ARG A 227 17.26 0.67 12.42
CA ARG A 227 18.08 1.78 11.89
C ARG A 227 19.19 1.27 10.99
N ASP A 228 19.87 0.22 11.43
CA ASP A 228 21.02 -0.40 10.76
C ASP A 228 21.23 -1.85 11.22
N GLU A 229 22.26 -2.51 10.71
CA GLU A 229 22.59 -3.92 10.97
C GLU A 229 22.91 -4.27 12.44
N ASN A 230 23.06 -3.27 13.33
CA ASN A 230 23.32 -3.49 14.74
C ASN A 230 22.03 -3.61 15.57
N ASP A 231 20.88 -3.29 14.99
CA ASP A 231 19.59 -3.50 15.64
C ASP A 231 19.15 -4.97 15.47
N ALA A 232 18.57 -5.55 16.52
CA ALA A 232 18.13 -6.93 16.55
C ALA A 232 16.70 -7.07 17.07
N ILE A 233 16.00 -8.10 16.61
CA ILE A 233 14.61 -8.40 16.97
C ILE A 233 14.54 -9.82 17.52
N LEU A 234 13.85 -9.98 18.65
CA LEU A 234 13.56 -11.29 19.20
C LEU A 234 12.48 -11.97 18.37
N ALA A 235 12.81 -13.13 17.79
CA ALA A 235 11.87 -13.99 17.08
C ALA A 235 11.77 -15.35 17.78
N PRO A 236 10.54 -15.89 17.97
CA PRO A 236 10.35 -17.19 18.58
C PRO A 236 10.83 -18.32 17.66
N ILE A 237 11.21 -19.47 18.20
CA ILE A 237 11.50 -20.68 17.42
C ILE A 237 10.58 -21.81 17.89
N PRO A 238 9.75 -22.40 17.01
CA PRO A 238 9.59 -22.09 15.57
C PRO A 238 8.84 -20.76 15.31
N GLN A 239 9.12 -20.12 14.17
CA GLN A 239 8.49 -18.85 13.75
C GLN A 239 7.68 -18.97 12.47
N TYR A 240 6.74 -18.03 12.30
CA TYR A 240 6.21 -17.69 10.98
C TYR A 240 7.28 -16.95 10.15
N PRO A 241 7.64 -17.41 8.93
CA PRO A 241 8.81 -16.93 8.20
C PRO A 241 8.74 -15.46 7.77
N LEU A 242 7.58 -14.80 7.83
CA LEU A 242 7.46 -13.36 7.59
C LEU A 242 8.39 -12.53 8.49
N TRP A 243 8.65 -12.98 9.71
CA TRP A 243 9.52 -12.29 10.67
C TRP A 243 11.02 -12.47 10.39
N ARG A 244 11.39 -13.30 9.42
CA ARG A 244 12.78 -13.46 9.03
C ARG A 244 13.17 -12.28 8.14
N VAL A 245 13.74 -11.26 8.77
CA VAL A 245 14.43 -10.17 8.08
C VAL A 245 15.81 -10.72 7.63
N PRO A 246 16.25 -10.45 6.38
CA PRO A 246 17.57 -10.87 5.89
C PRO A 246 18.75 -10.19 6.60
#